data_AF-A0A7R9AAH6-F1
#
_entry.id   AF-A0A7R9AAH6-F1
#
_cell.length_a   1.000
_cell.length_b   1.000
_cell.length_c   1.000
_cell.angle_alpha   90.00
_cell.angle_beta   90.00
_cell.angle_gamma   90.00
#
_symmetry.space_group_name_H-M   'P 1'
#
loop_
_entity.id
_entity.type
_entity.pdbx_description
1 polymer ?
#
loop_
_entity_poly.entity_id
_entity_poly.type
_entity_poly.pdbx_seq_one_letter_code
_entity_poly.pdbx_strand_id
1 'polypeptide(L)'
;MLRNETSLNTQQQNATMPYVPGYEEDGLLQSLNITYQDIEPLADDCTKIYVWHTRTEKVPPAPRIHTDYENLLRNSNLPFLETQLFLEDLEAPPDESVPKGQKQAPAKPAGAQNAKK
;
A
#
# COMPACT_ATOMS: atom_id res chain seq x y z
N MET A 1 -21.82 -2.61 -40.06
CA MET A 1 -21.12 -1.33 -40.28
C MET A 1 -19.94 -1.32 -39.32
N LEU A 2 -18.73 -1.51 -39.85
CA LEU A 2 -17.50 -1.62 -39.06
C LEU A 2 -17.09 -0.21 -38.64
N ARG A 3 -17.04 0.05 -37.32
CA ARG A 3 -16.42 1.27 -36.80
C ARG A 3 -14.91 1.13 -36.98
N ASN A 4 -14.39 1.90 -37.91
CA ASN A 4 -12.97 2.17 -38.09
C ASN A 4 -12.52 3.13 -36.98
N GLU A 5 -12.30 2.55 -35.80
CA GLU A 5 -11.81 3.21 -34.58
C GLU A 5 -10.35 3.67 -34.78
N THR A 6 -10.16 4.78 -35.48
CA THR A 6 -8.83 5.40 -35.60
C THR A 6 -8.56 6.14 -34.28
N SER A 7 -7.65 5.60 -33.48
CA SER A 7 -7.22 6.18 -32.19
C SER A 7 -6.72 7.62 -32.35
N LEU A 8 -7.53 8.59 -31.92
CA LEU A 8 -7.28 10.04 -32.00
C LEU A 8 -5.95 10.45 -31.32
N ASN A 9 -5.59 9.74 -30.25
CA ASN A 9 -4.36 10.00 -29.48
C ASN A 9 -3.07 9.75 -30.27
N THR A 10 -3.10 8.95 -31.34
CA THR A 10 -1.90 8.64 -32.14
C THR A 10 -1.69 9.67 -33.25
N GLN A 11 -2.73 10.42 -33.62
CA GLN A 11 -2.70 11.45 -34.67
C GLN A 11 -2.22 12.81 -34.13
N GLN A 12 -2.40 13.07 -32.83
CA GLN A 12 -2.11 14.37 -32.21
C GLN A 12 -0.90 14.29 -31.28
N GLN A 13 0.29 14.18 -31.87
CA GLN A 13 1.56 14.06 -31.14
C GLN A 13 1.96 15.29 -30.29
N ASN A 14 1.18 16.39 -30.38
CA ASN A 14 1.47 17.67 -29.71
C ASN A 14 0.44 18.07 -28.64
N ALA A 15 -0.47 17.16 -28.27
CA ALA A 15 -1.42 17.41 -27.19
C ALA A 15 -0.68 17.71 -25.89
N THR A 16 -1.03 18.82 -25.23
CA THR A 16 -0.36 19.29 -24.00
C THR A 16 -1.42 19.64 -22.97
N MET A 17 -1.18 19.24 -21.72
CA MET A 17 -2.05 19.58 -20.59
C MET A 17 -1.42 20.75 -19.80
N PRO A 18 -1.88 22.00 -19.98
CA PRO A 18 -1.30 23.15 -19.30
C PRO A 18 -1.76 23.22 -17.85
N TYR A 19 -0.83 23.40 -16.91
CA TYR A 19 -1.14 23.56 -15.50
C TYR A 19 -1.58 25.00 -15.19
N VAL A 20 -2.82 25.33 -15.55
CA VAL A 20 -3.48 26.59 -15.23
C VAL A 20 -4.71 26.29 -14.38
N PRO A 21 -4.82 26.85 -13.17
CA PRO A 21 -5.93 26.53 -12.28
C PRO A 21 -7.26 26.88 -12.94
N GLY A 22 -8.14 25.88 -13.07
CA GLY A 22 -9.47 26.02 -13.65
C GLY A 22 -9.53 25.99 -15.18
N TYR A 23 -8.39 25.91 -15.88
CA TYR A 23 -8.33 25.88 -17.35
C TYR A 23 -7.56 24.67 -17.91
N GLU A 24 -7.25 23.70 -17.06
CA GLU A 24 -6.50 22.50 -17.46
C GLU A 24 -7.26 21.68 -18.51
N GLU A 25 -8.56 21.46 -18.28
CA GLU A 25 -9.44 20.73 -19.19
C GLU A 25 -9.65 21.49 -20.52
N ASP A 26 -9.94 22.79 -20.44
CA ASP A 26 -10.09 23.65 -21.62
C ASP A 26 -8.81 23.72 -22.45
N GLY A 27 -7.65 23.84 -21.79
CA GLY A 27 -6.35 23.89 -22.45
C GLY A 27 -6.01 22.57 -23.13
N LEU A 28 -6.39 21.44 -22.54
CA LEU A 28 -6.26 20.13 -23.18
C LEU A 28 -7.11 20.06 -24.45
N LEU A 29 -8.40 20.40 -24.38
CA LEU A 29 -9.31 20.36 -25.55
C LEU A 29 -8.83 21.28 -26.68
N GLN A 30 -8.32 22.46 -26.34
CA GLN A 30 -7.71 23.38 -27.31
C GLN A 30 -6.45 22.78 -27.95
N SER A 31 -5.60 22.10 -27.18
CA SER A 31 -4.40 21.44 -27.71
C SER A 31 -4.71 20.29 -28.66
N LEU A 32 -5.89 19.67 -28.51
CA LEU A 32 -6.42 18.62 -29.38
C LEU A 32 -7.13 19.20 -30.62
N ASN A 33 -7.15 20.52 -30.81
CA ASN A 33 -7.87 21.21 -31.89
C ASN A 33 -9.36 20.79 -32.00
N ILE A 34 -9.99 20.44 -30.87
CA ILE A 34 -11.40 20.06 -30.82
C ILE A 34 -12.25 21.33 -30.76
N THR A 35 -13.25 21.43 -31.62
CA THR A 35 -14.25 22.51 -31.58
C THR A 35 -15.56 22.00 -30.98
N TYR A 36 -16.44 22.92 -30.58
CA TYR A 36 -17.74 22.56 -29.99
C TYR A 36 -18.60 21.66 -30.90
N GLN A 37 -18.42 21.77 -32.23
CA GLN A 37 -19.16 20.96 -33.21
C GLN A 37 -18.67 19.51 -33.27
N ASP A 38 -17.47 19.24 -32.77
CA ASP A 38 -16.86 17.90 -32.77
C ASP A 38 -17.25 17.10 -31.51
N ILE A 39 -17.92 17.73 -30.54
CA ILE A 39 -18.33 17.10 -29.28
C ILE A 39 -19.60 16.28 -29.49
N GLU A 40 -19.51 14.97 -29.26
CA GLU A 40 -20.66 14.08 -29.30
C GLU A 40 -21.39 14.09 -27.94
N PRO A 41 -22.68 14.48 -27.88
CA PRO A 41 -23.45 14.39 -26.65
C PRO A 41 -23.74 12.93 -26.33
N LEU A 42 -23.16 12.44 -25.23
CA LEU A 42 -23.42 11.11 -24.71
C LEU A 42 -24.39 11.19 -23.52
N ALA A 43 -24.67 10.05 -22.89
CA ALA A 43 -25.56 9.96 -21.73
C ALA A 43 -27.01 10.41 -21.98
N ASP A 44 -27.58 9.92 -23.08
CA ASP A 44 -28.93 10.26 -23.54
C ASP A 44 -29.10 11.78 -23.64
N ASP A 45 -28.35 12.42 -24.55
CA ASP A 45 -28.31 13.87 -24.74
C ASP A 45 -27.99 14.66 -23.45
N CYS A 46 -27.02 14.17 -22.67
CA CYS A 46 -26.61 14.75 -21.39
C CYS A 46 -27.75 14.83 -20.34
N THR A 47 -28.81 14.02 -20.47
CA THR A 47 -29.94 14.00 -19.52
C THR A 47 -29.75 13.05 -18.35
N LYS A 48 -28.87 12.05 -18.48
CA LYS A 48 -28.59 11.06 -17.43
C LYS A 48 -27.21 11.27 -16.81
N ILE A 49 -27.12 10.99 -15.51
CA ILE A 49 -25.88 11.09 -14.74
C ILE A 49 -25.28 9.68 -14.59
N TYR A 50 -24.10 9.47 -15.17
CA TYR A 50 -23.36 8.20 -15.06
C TYR A 50 -22.09 8.29 -14.21
N VAL A 51 -21.61 9.49 -13.92
CA VAL A 51 -20.35 9.72 -13.20
C VAL A 51 -20.57 10.77 -12.11
N TRP A 52 -19.92 10.57 -10.97
CA TRP A 52 -19.92 11.49 -9.84
C TRP A 52 -18.49 11.87 -9.48
N HIS A 53 -18.26 13.16 -9.24
CA HIS A 53 -17.00 13.63 -8.68
C HIS A 53 -17.02 13.47 -7.15
N THR A 54 -16.74 12.26 -6.66
CA THR A 54 -16.70 11.97 -5.22
C THR A 54 -15.34 12.29 -4.61
N ARG A 55 -15.32 12.80 -3.39
CA ARG A 55 -14.11 13.03 -2.61
C ARG A 55 -14.16 12.22 -1.32
N THR A 56 -13.09 11.50 -1.03
CA THR A 56 -12.94 10.81 0.27
C THR A 56 -12.61 11.81 1.36
N GLU A 57 -13.27 11.69 2.50
CA GLU A 57 -12.94 12.47 3.69
C GLU A 57 -11.69 11.91 4.38
N LYS A 58 -10.87 12.80 4.94
CA LYS A 58 -9.69 12.40 5.70
C LYS A 58 -10.14 11.89 7.07
N VAL A 59 -10.11 10.57 7.25
CA VAL A 59 -10.35 9.93 8.55
C VAL A 59 -9.06 9.82 9.37
N PRO A 60 -9.14 9.90 10.71
CA PRO A 60 -7.99 9.60 11.56
C PRO A 60 -7.55 8.15 11.37
N PRO A 61 -6.26 7.83 11.64
CA PRO A 61 -5.79 6.46 11.55
C PRO A 61 -6.59 5.56 12.49
N ALA A 62 -6.76 4.29 12.09
CA ALA A 62 -7.42 3.30 12.93
C ALA A 62 -6.77 3.27 14.32
N PRO A 63 -7.57 3.17 15.41
CA PRO A 63 -7.01 3.03 16.74
C PRO A 63 -6.08 1.81 16.74
N ARG A 64 -4.88 1.98 17.29
CA ARG A 64 -3.99 0.85 17.53
C ARG A 64 -4.70 -0.06 18.51
N ILE A 65 -5.01 -1.29 18.09
CA ILE A 65 -5.43 -2.33 19.02
C ILE A 65 -4.21 -2.52 19.93
N HIS A 66 -4.27 -2.00 21.16
CA HIS A 66 -3.35 -2.42 22.20
C HIS A 66 -3.81 -3.83 22.54
N THR A 67 -3.25 -4.81 21.84
CA THR A 67 -3.65 -6.19 21.97
C THR A 67 -3.32 -6.64 23.38
N ASP A 68 -4.36 -6.76 24.21
CA ASP A 68 -4.40 -7.83 25.19
C ASP A 68 -4.41 -9.13 24.38
N TYR A 69 -3.21 -9.55 23.93
CA TYR A 69 -3.03 -10.73 23.08
C TYR A 69 -3.76 -11.92 23.72
N GLU A 70 -3.69 -12.04 25.04
CA GLU A 70 -4.41 -13.03 25.83
C GLU A 70 -5.94 -13.03 25.60
N ASN A 71 -6.57 -11.86 25.55
CA ASN A 71 -8.02 -11.77 25.34
C ASN A 71 -8.40 -12.07 23.89
N LEU A 72 -7.56 -11.64 22.93
CA LEU A 72 -7.78 -11.86 21.49
C LEU A 72 -7.51 -13.31 21.06
N LEU A 73 -6.54 -13.95 21.70
CA LEU A 73 -6.27 -15.37 21.53
C LEU A 73 -7.41 -16.19 22.14
N ARG A 74 -7.83 -15.86 23.37
CA ARG A 74 -8.86 -16.63 24.08
C ARG A 74 -10.25 -16.56 23.46
N ASN A 75 -10.59 -15.46 22.78
CA ASN A 75 -11.89 -15.30 22.12
C ASN A 75 -11.87 -15.59 20.61
N SER A 76 -10.75 -16.06 20.07
CA SER A 76 -10.63 -16.50 18.69
C SER A 76 -10.44 -18.01 18.61
N ASN A 77 -10.46 -18.51 17.38
CA ASN A 77 -10.13 -19.88 17.04
C ASN A 77 -8.60 -20.12 16.94
N LEU A 78 -7.78 -19.09 17.14
CA LEU A 78 -6.33 -19.19 16.97
C LEU A 78 -5.65 -20.22 17.89
N PRO A 79 -6.02 -20.36 19.19
CA PRO A 79 -5.39 -21.34 20.08
C PRO A 79 -5.57 -22.80 19.60
N PHE A 80 -6.71 -23.07 18.96
CA PHE A 80 -6.99 -24.39 18.39
C PHE A 80 -6.10 -24.66 17.18
N LEU A 81 -5.92 -23.65 16.31
CA LEU A 81 -5.08 -23.76 15.13
C LEU A 81 -3.59 -23.82 15.47
N GLU A 82 -3.14 -23.12 16.51
CA GLU A 82 -1.77 -23.18 17.02
C GLU A 82 -1.42 -24.61 17.47
N THR A 83 -2.33 -25.27 18.18
CA THR A 83 -2.15 -26.68 18.58
C THR A 83 -2.02 -27.61 17.36
N GLN A 84 -2.79 -27.34 16.29
CA GLN A 84 -2.79 -28.17 15.09
C GLN A 84 -1.58 -27.92 14.18
N LEU A 85 -1.02 -26.70 14.21
CA LEU A 85 0.19 -26.33 13.48
C LEU A 85 1.47 -26.85 14.14
N PHE A 86 1.50 -27.04 15.47
CA PHE A 86 2.70 -27.41 16.23
C PHE A 86 2.78 -28.90 16.64
N LEU A 87 1.97 -29.78 16.05
CA LEU A 87 1.98 -31.22 16.32
C LEU A 87 2.58 -32.09 15.19
N GLU A 88 3.19 -31.51 14.16
CA GLU A 88 3.83 -32.29 13.08
C GLU A 88 5.36 -32.47 13.19
N ASP A 89 6.04 -31.77 14.10
CA ASP A 89 7.48 -31.96 14.31
C ASP A 89 7.73 -32.66 15.65
N LEU A 90 7.69 -34.00 15.70
CA LEU A 90 8.50 -34.84 16.59
C LEU A 90 8.17 -36.35 16.43
N GLU A 91 8.51 -36.94 15.27
CA GLU A 91 8.86 -38.37 15.20
C GLU A 91 10.32 -38.53 14.77
N ALA A 92 11.22 -38.48 15.79
CA ALA A 92 12.49 -39.21 15.98
C ALA A 92 13.65 -39.07 14.94
N PRO A 93 14.92 -39.47 15.25
CA PRO A 93 15.49 -40.07 16.48
C PRO A 93 16.73 -39.32 17.03
N PRO A 94 17.30 -39.77 18.18
CA PRO A 94 18.48 -39.17 18.79
C PRO A 94 19.75 -39.65 18.10
N ASP A 95 20.62 -38.73 17.67
CA ASP A 95 22.00 -39.09 17.36
C ASP A 95 22.99 -38.02 17.85
N GLU A 96 24.05 -38.56 18.40
CA GLU A 96 25.26 -37.99 19.00
C GLU A 96 25.89 -36.91 18.08
N SER A 97 26.67 -35.92 18.48
CA SER A 97 27.52 -35.66 19.63
C SER A 97 27.98 -34.20 19.48
N VAL A 98 27.90 -33.39 20.55
CA VAL A 98 28.52 -32.06 20.58
C VAL A 98 29.67 -32.09 21.59
N PRO A 99 30.93 -31.90 21.17
CA PRO A 99 32.04 -31.79 22.11
C PRO A 99 31.95 -30.48 22.90
N LYS A 100 32.15 -30.61 24.22
CA LYS A 100 32.23 -29.52 25.21
C LYS A 100 33.38 -28.56 24.86
N GLY A 101 33.06 -27.27 24.70
CA GLY A 101 34.03 -26.19 24.46
C GLY A 101 33.72 -24.95 25.30
N GLN A 102 34.18 -25.00 26.56
CA GLN A 102 34.65 -23.91 27.43
C GLN A 102 33.89 -22.56 27.50
N LYS A 103 33.31 -22.32 28.68
CA LYS A 103 32.93 -21.01 29.21
C LYS A 103 34.17 -20.16 29.50
N GLN A 104 34.18 -18.89 29.10
CA GLN A 104 34.93 -17.85 29.81
C GLN A 104 34.03 -16.64 30.06
N ALA A 105 33.94 -16.28 31.33
CA ALA A 105 33.24 -15.12 31.88
C ALA A 105 34.28 -14.00 32.19
N PRO A 106 33.85 -12.79 32.58
CA PRO A 106 34.39 -11.50 32.11
C PRO A 106 35.62 -10.97 32.86
N ALA A 107 36.47 -10.21 32.16
CA ALA A 107 37.51 -9.38 32.77
C ALA A 107 37.07 -7.90 32.79
N LYS A 108 36.96 -7.35 34.00
CA LYS A 108 36.84 -5.92 34.32
C LYS A 108 38.24 -5.36 34.64
N PRO A 109 38.54 -4.11 34.29
CA PRO A 109 39.34 -3.23 35.14
C PRO A 109 38.61 -1.88 35.37
N ALA A 110 38.35 -1.38 36.60
CA ALA A 110 39.26 -0.66 37.51
C ALA A 110 40.16 0.34 36.72
N GLY A 111 40.06 1.67 36.77
CA GLY A 111 39.57 2.64 37.76
C GLY A 111 40.71 3.67 37.96
N ALA A 112 40.51 4.94 37.57
CA ALA A 112 41.29 6.13 37.99
C ALA A 112 40.68 7.39 37.32
N GLN A 113 40.00 8.29 38.04
CA GLN A 113 40.55 9.51 38.68
C GLN A 113 41.35 10.43 37.72
N ASN A 114 40.82 11.59 37.33
CA ASN A 114 41.10 12.87 37.99
C ASN A 114 40.46 14.11 37.36
N ALA A 115 40.43 15.16 38.18
CA ALA A 115 39.81 16.46 38.11
C ALA A 115 40.43 17.50 37.13
N LYS A 116 39.74 18.66 37.07
CA LYS A 116 40.16 20.03 36.61
C LYS A 116 39.84 20.29 35.13
N LYS A 117 39.21 21.39 34.72
CA LYS A 117 38.86 22.68 35.33
C LYS A 117 37.75 23.30 34.47
#